data_AF-A0A0Q6VNW4-F1
#
_entry.id   AF-A0A0Q6VNW4-F1
#
_cell.length_a   1.000
_cell.length_b   1.000
_cell.length_c   1.000
_cell.angle_alpha   90.00
_cell.angle_beta   90.00
_cell.angle_gamma   90.00
#
_symmetry.space_group_name_H-M   'P 1'
#
loop_
_entity.id
_entity.type
_entity.pdbx_description
1 polymer ?
#
loop_
_entity_poly.entity_id
_entity_poly.type
_entity_poly.pdbx_seq_one_letter_code
_entity_poly.pdbx_strand_id
1 'polypeptide(L)'
;MPAQDEPAGAPDGASFSARGHVDTVAHSTLKGWAVRNDRQDIAATVELFIDDVRVGLAECKSYRTDLRDARIRGGFAGFEFPIPSAFLDGLPHRIHARVPGASDGHGLPGLAEFSDYDPTARRDHFQHYYRSAVLSTSFPGRSAEVLKRMGKLAIFCSYFEQPFFSAYHERMLESLRKSGYWILCVHSLAEDMPQPAAPRQADGYLVKKNHGYDFGSWLAGIHFLQEFLPGLEHMVLINDSVLGPFNDLAGLFGNMEADPADFWGLIDSFQTNYHLQSFCLGFKKRILQSSFFTSFCSSFSFSDDKGVVIQEGELSLTRKLTQQGFLPATAFKYEDVASHWVKKWRGELHGKKPDRNAAPDLARSRLLALIEDVEAGIPMNPTHLFWDSLIELGFPFIKRELLFKNPMNLPNLHLAKRLIASHSDYDLALIEHASRFFPVSRIYL
;
A
#
# COMPACT_ATOMS: atom_id res chain seq x y z
N MET A 1 58.69 13.17 31.89
CA MET A 1 58.82 12.90 30.44
C MET A 1 57.42 13.01 29.86
N PRO A 2 57.23 13.77 28.77
CA PRO A 2 56.38 14.96 28.77
C PRO A 2 54.91 14.73 28.40
N ALA A 3 54.10 15.69 28.84
CA ALA A 3 52.70 15.87 28.55
C ALA A 3 52.49 16.15 27.05
N GLN A 4 51.36 15.64 26.54
CA GLN A 4 50.87 15.85 25.19
C GLN A 4 50.32 17.27 25.06
N ASP A 5 50.77 17.99 24.03
CA ASP A 5 50.24 19.28 23.62
C ASP A 5 48.78 19.13 23.15
N GLU A 6 47.86 19.81 23.85
CA GLU A 6 46.55 20.17 23.31
C GLU A 6 46.72 21.27 22.25
N PRO A 7 46.05 21.21 21.09
CA PRO A 7 46.03 22.31 20.16
C PRO A 7 45.16 23.44 20.71
N ALA A 8 45.75 24.64 20.68
CA ALA A 8 45.22 25.90 21.19
C ALA A 8 43.78 26.21 20.77
N GLY A 9 43.03 26.79 21.72
CA GLY A 9 41.67 27.27 21.56
C GLY A 9 41.51 28.24 20.39
N ALA A 10 40.38 28.09 19.70
CA ALA A 10 39.91 29.01 18.68
C ALA A 10 39.72 30.42 19.28
N PRO A 11 40.09 31.50 18.57
CA PRO A 11 39.90 32.85 19.07
C PRO A 11 38.41 33.22 19.07
N ASP A 12 37.99 33.86 20.17
CA ASP A 12 36.67 34.48 20.32
C ASP A 12 36.37 35.52 19.23
N GLY A 13 35.12 35.51 18.74
CA GLY A 13 34.31 36.73 18.81
C GLY A 13 34.28 37.70 17.63
N ALA A 14 34.16 37.24 16.38
CA ALA A 14 33.58 38.08 15.32
C ALA A 14 32.24 37.51 14.87
N SER A 15 31.14 38.06 15.39
CA SER A 15 29.79 37.84 14.85
C SER A 15 29.81 38.31 13.40
N PHE A 16 29.66 37.40 12.45
CA PHE A 16 29.52 37.75 11.04
C PHE A 16 28.06 37.61 10.62
N SER A 17 27.59 38.52 9.75
CA SER A 17 26.27 38.42 9.14
C SER A 17 26.35 37.71 7.79
N ALA A 18 25.26 37.05 7.43
CA ALA A 18 25.11 36.39 6.15
C ALA A 18 23.81 36.85 5.50
N ARG A 19 23.78 36.82 4.16
CA ARG A 19 22.55 37.06 3.41
C ARG A 19 22.41 36.05 2.30
N GLY A 20 21.19 35.75 1.94
CA GLY A 20 20.88 34.77 0.92
C GLY A 20 19.38 34.59 0.80
N HIS A 21 19.00 33.63 -0.03
CA HIS A 21 17.60 33.31 -0.25
C HIS A 21 17.44 31.83 -0.61
N VAL A 22 16.35 31.21 -0.14
CA VAL A 22 15.91 29.89 -0.58
C VAL A 22 14.84 30.09 -1.65
N ASP A 23 15.12 29.70 -2.89
CA ASP A 23 14.26 30.08 -4.02
C ASP A 23 13.08 29.13 -4.17
N THR A 24 13.35 27.91 -4.63
CA THR A 24 12.32 26.95 -5.03
C THR A 24 12.86 25.53 -4.95
N VAL A 25 11.93 24.58 -4.93
CA VAL A 25 12.20 23.16 -5.22
C VAL A 25 11.73 22.88 -6.63
N ALA A 26 12.64 22.40 -7.49
CA ALA A 26 12.31 21.95 -8.83
C ALA A 26 13.03 20.63 -9.10
N HIS A 27 12.31 19.65 -9.67
CA HIS A 27 12.85 18.32 -10.00
C HIS A 27 13.61 17.67 -8.81
N SER A 28 12.98 17.66 -7.63
CA SER A 28 13.56 17.13 -6.38
C SER A 28 14.87 17.80 -5.94
N THR A 29 15.15 19.02 -6.42
CA THR A 29 16.35 19.77 -6.09
C THR A 29 15.95 21.12 -5.49
N LEU A 30 16.42 21.39 -4.28
CA LEU A 30 16.30 22.67 -3.62
C LEU A 30 17.39 23.62 -4.14
N LYS A 31 17.00 24.83 -4.54
CA LYS A 31 17.92 25.85 -5.05
C LYS A 31 17.84 27.12 -4.23
N GLY A 32 18.97 27.80 -4.12
CA GLY A 32 19.05 29.10 -3.49
C GLY A 32 20.41 29.73 -3.67
N TRP A 33 20.73 30.72 -2.85
CA TRP A 33 22.04 31.33 -2.81
C TRP A 33 22.35 31.89 -1.42
N ALA A 34 23.63 31.98 -1.08
CA ALA A 34 24.05 32.65 0.14
C ALA A 34 25.46 33.22 0.01
N VAL A 35 25.72 34.32 0.72
CA VAL A 35 27.05 34.91 0.88
C VAL A 35 27.28 35.32 2.33
N ARG A 36 28.55 35.26 2.75
CA ARG A 36 28.97 35.91 3.98
C ARG A 36 29.29 37.37 3.70
N ASN A 37 28.88 38.27 4.59
CA ASN A 37 29.14 39.70 4.41
C ASN A 37 30.56 40.11 4.78
N ASP A 38 31.24 39.32 5.63
CA ASP A 38 32.62 39.56 6.08
C ASP A 38 33.69 39.10 5.07
N ARG A 39 33.38 38.10 4.24
CA ARG A 39 34.32 37.44 3.31
C ARG A 39 33.67 37.15 1.97
N GLN A 40 33.82 38.10 1.04
CA GLN A 40 33.36 37.94 -0.35
C GLN A 40 34.36 37.15 -1.23
N ASP A 41 35.46 36.66 -0.68
CA ASP A 41 36.43 35.80 -1.35
C ASP A 41 36.13 34.30 -1.16
N ILE A 42 35.34 33.92 -0.15
CA ILE A 42 35.12 32.51 0.25
C ILE A 42 33.67 32.10 0.11
N ALA A 43 33.38 31.01 -0.61
CA ALA A 43 32.02 30.46 -0.76
C ALA A 43 31.36 30.20 0.60
N ALA A 44 30.13 30.68 0.76
CA ALA A 44 29.34 30.33 1.94
C ALA A 44 28.97 28.85 1.89
N THR A 45 28.79 28.24 3.06
CA THR A 45 28.19 26.91 3.19
C THR A 45 26.87 27.08 3.92
N VAL A 46 25.81 26.44 3.42
CA VAL A 46 24.50 26.44 4.05
C VAL A 46 24.20 25.08 4.66
N GLU A 47 23.68 25.06 5.88
CA GLU A 47 22.98 23.92 6.47
C GLU A 47 21.53 23.94 6.02
N LEU A 48 21.04 22.80 5.53
CA LEU A 48 19.66 22.63 5.10
C LEU A 48 18.90 21.74 6.08
N PHE A 49 17.67 22.14 6.36
CA PHE A 49 16.76 21.46 7.26
C PHE A 49 15.42 21.21 6.56
N ILE A 50 14.89 20.01 6.76
CA ILE A 50 13.54 19.63 6.36
C ILE A 50 12.84 19.07 7.60
N ASP A 51 11.69 19.64 7.97
CA ASP A 51 10.93 19.31 9.19
C ASP A 51 11.82 19.30 10.45
N ASP A 52 12.66 20.33 10.58
CA ASP A 52 13.64 20.53 11.66
C ASP A 52 14.76 19.46 11.75
N VAL A 53 14.82 18.53 10.80
CA VAL A 53 15.92 17.56 10.65
C VAL A 53 16.98 18.13 9.72
N ARG A 54 18.25 18.17 10.16
CA ARG A 54 19.37 18.58 9.30
C ARG A 54 19.61 17.52 8.22
N VAL A 55 19.32 17.86 6.96
CA VAL A 55 19.44 16.93 5.82
C VAL A 55 20.80 16.99 5.14
N GLY A 56 21.54 18.08 5.28
CA GLY A 56 22.89 18.17 4.73
C GLY A 56 23.48 19.58 4.68
N LEU A 57 24.63 19.67 4.01
CA LEU A 57 25.37 20.90 3.73
C LEU A 57 25.46 21.13 2.22
N ALA A 58 25.36 22.38 1.77
CA ALA A 58 25.62 22.76 0.39
C ALA A 58 26.57 23.95 0.31
N GLU A 59 27.57 23.86 -0.57
CA GLU A 59 28.48 24.98 -0.86
C GLU A 59 27.88 25.90 -1.92
N CYS A 60 27.94 27.20 -1.66
CA CYS A 60 27.43 28.25 -2.54
C CYS A 60 28.44 28.58 -3.64
N LYS A 61 28.63 27.65 -4.59
CA LYS A 61 29.60 27.75 -5.70
C LYS A 61 28.97 27.78 -7.10
N SER A 62 27.67 27.51 -7.22
CA SER A 62 26.99 27.50 -8.51
C SER A 62 26.90 28.91 -9.10
N TYR A 63 27.13 29.02 -10.41
CA TYR A 63 27.04 30.29 -11.13
C TYR A 63 25.59 30.66 -11.42
N ARG A 64 25.27 31.95 -11.24
CA ARG A 64 23.96 32.53 -11.45
C ARG A 64 24.06 33.91 -12.08
N THR A 65 23.35 34.12 -13.18
CA THR A 65 23.37 35.37 -13.95
C THR A 65 22.77 36.53 -13.15
N ASP A 66 21.68 36.31 -12.43
CA ASP A 66 21.04 37.31 -11.58
C ASP A 66 21.97 37.79 -10.44
N LEU A 67 22.72 36.87 -9.86
CA LEU A 67 23.72 37.21 -8.84
C LEU A 67 24.92 37.98 -9.41
N ARG A 68 25.36 37.64 -10.63
CA ARG A 68 26.40 38.40 -11.35
C ARG A 68 25.93 39.83 -11.59
N ASP A 69 24.71 39.99 -12.09
CA ASP A 69 24.15 41.30 -12.44
C ASP A 69 23.94 42.17 -11.18
N ALA A 70 23.60 41.53 -10.06
CA ALA A 70 23.57 42.14 -8.73
C ALA A 70 24.97 42.38 -8.10
N ARG A 71 26.06 42.06 -8.82
CA ARG A 71 27.47 42.15 -8.37
C ARG A 71 27.74 41.37 -7.08
N ILE A 72 27.03 40.26 -6.88
CA ILE A 72 27.22 39.34 -5.78
C ILE A 72 28.20 38.26 -6.25
N ARG A 73 29.42 38.28 -5.71
CA ARG A 73 30.41 37.19 -5.90
C ARG A 73 30.72 36.82 -7.36
N GLY A 74 30.59 37.78 -8.28
CA GLY A 74 30.75 37.52 -9.72
C GLY A 74 29.79 36.46 -10.28
N GLY A 75 28.67 36.20 -9.60
CA GLY A 75 27.69 35.17 -9.95
C GLY A 75 27.86 33.84 -9.22
N PHE A 76 29.00 33.57 -8.56
CA PHE A 76 29.30 32.29 -7.92
C PHE A 76 28.90 32.28 -6.44
N ALA A 77 27.59 32.29 -6.20
CA ALA A 77 27.01 32.23 -4.86
C ALA A 77 25.74 31.35 -4.78
N GLY A 78 25.36 30.67 -5.86
CA GLY A 78 24.22 29.74 -5.85
C GLY A 78 24.57 28.42 -5.19
N PHE A 79 23.57 27.74 -4.64
CA PHE A 79 23.65 26.35 -4.21
C PHE A 79 22.51 25.53 -4.82
N GLU A 80 22.77 24.24 -5.00
CA GLU A 80 21.76 23.24 -5.36
C GLU A 80 21.91 22.06 -4.40
N PHE A 81 20.80 21.53 -3.91
CA PHE A 81 20.79 20.42 -2.96
C PHE A 81 19.71 19.40 -3.36
N PRO A 82 20.09 18.15 -3.71
CA PRO A 82 19.12 17.08 -3.94
C PRO A 82 18.36 16.75 -2.67
N ILE A 83 17.03 16.75 -2.74
CA ILE A 83 16.19 16.39 -1.60
C ILE A 83 16.29 14.89 -1.35
N PRO A 84 16.60 14.43 -0.12
CA PRO A 84 16.64 13.01 0.18
C PRO A 84 15.28 12.35 -0.10
N SER A 85 15.29 11.14 -0.67
CA SER A 85 14.07 10.43 -1.08
C SER A 85 13.06 10.21 0.05
N ALA A 86 13.51 10.23 1.31
CA ALA A 86 12.64 10.14 2.48
C ALA A 86 11.65 11.32 2.64
N PHE A 87 11.90 12.45 1.98
CA PHE A 87 11.05 13.66 1.99
C PHE A 87 10.37 13.91 0.63
N LEU A 88 10.32 12.88 -0.22
CA LEU A 88 9.57 12.87 -1.50
C LEU A 88 8.35 11.94 -1.35
N ASP A 89 7.53 12.23 -0.36
CA ASP A 89 6.46 11.33 0.10
C ASP A 89 5.03 11.79 -0.30
N GLY A 90 4.92 12.89 -1.06
CA GLY A 90 3.64 13.50 -1.43
C GLY A 90 3.09 14.50 -0.42
N LEU A 91 3.73 14.69 0.74
CA LEU A 91 3.24 15.56 1.81
C LEU A 91 3.90 16.95 1.76
N PRO A 92 3.28 17.97 2.37
CA PRO A 92 3.94 19.24 2.63
C PRO A 92 5.00 19.09 3.71
N HIS A 93 6.19 19.59 3.44
CA HIS A 93 7.34 19.62 4.34
C HIS A 93 7.85 21.04 4.52
N ARG A 94 8.31 21.38 5.73
CA ARG A 94 8.89 22.70 6.01
C ARG A 94 10.38 22.70 5.70
N ILE A 95 10.82 23.66 4.88
CA ILE A 95 12.23 23.87 4.56
C ILE A 95 12.74 25.12 5.26
N HIS A 96 13.97 25.04 5.75
CA HIS A 96 14.77 26.23 5.97
C HIS A 96 16.25 25.94 5.77
N ALA A 97 17.02 26.98 5.44
CA ALA A 97 18.47 26.90 5.34
C ALA A 97 19.12 27.99 6.19
N ARG A 98 20.33 27.78 6.70
CA ARG A 98 21.08 28.80 7.44
C ARG A 98 22.57 28.70 7.16
N VAL A 99 23.29 29.81 7.33
CA VAL A 99 24.76 29.80 7.29
C VAL A 99 25.26 29.55 8.71
N PRO A 100 25.99 28.45 8.99
CA PRO A 100 26.45 28.12 10.34
C PRO A 100 27.33 29.23 10.92
N GLY A 101 27.03 29.65 12.15
CA GLY A 101 27.81 30.67 12.88
C GLY A 101 27.48 32.13 12.53
N ALA A 102 26.52 32.39 11.63
CA ALA A 102 26.05 33.76 11.37
C ALA A 102 25.22 34.28 12.57
N SER A 103 25.46 35.54 12.97
CA SER A 103 24.80 36.15 14.14
C SER A 103 23.31 36.44 13.94
N ASP A 104 22.86 36.41 12.68
CA ASP A 104 21.51 36.81 12.30
C ASP A 104 20.44 35.78 12.70
N GLY A 105 20.80 34.54 13.05
CA GLY A 105 20.00 33.49 13.73
C GLY A 105 18.72 33.00 13.02
N HIS A 106 18.04 33.87 12.31
CA HIS A 106 16.91 33.68 11.44
C HIS A 106 17.46 33.14 10.12
N GLY A 107 17.05 31.94 9.72
CA GLY A 107 17.54 31.29 8.49
C GLY A 107 17.40 32.18 7.24
N LEU A 108 17.99 31.73 6.14
CA LEU A 108 17.87 32.39 4.85
C LEU A 108 16.37 32.56 4.51
N PRO A 109 15.91 33.78 4.19
CA PRO A 109 14.51 34.01 3.80
C PRO A 109 14.19 33.26 2.51
N GLY A 110 12.94 32.88 2.31
CA GLY A 110 12.50 32.20 1.09
C GLY A 110 11.51 31.08 1.34
N LEU A 111 11.52 30.06 0.46
CA LEU A 111 10.60 28.94 0.49
C LEU A 111 10.52 28.31 1.90
N ALA A 112 9.35 28.42 2.53
CA ALA A 112 9.09 27.90 3.87
C ALA A 112 8.53 26.47 3.86
N GLU A 113 7.88 26.08 2.76
CA GLU A 113 7.19 24.80 2.60
C GLU A 113 7.34 24.29 1.16
N PHE A 114 7.46 22.97 0.98
CA PHE A 114 7.40 22.32 -0.33
C PHE A 114 6.58 21.03 -0.26
N SER A 115 6.08 20.59 -1.41
CA SER A 115 5.58 19.23 -1.62
C SER A 115 6.02 18.76 -3.00
N ASP A 116 6.40 17.50 -3.16
CA ASP A 116 6.67 16.89 -4.48
C ASP A 116 5.37 16.53 -5.24
N TYR A 117 4.22 16.93 -4.70
CA TYR A 117 2.91 16.82 -5.30
C TYR A 117 2.70 17.90 -6.37
N ASP A 118 2.97 17.58 -7.63
CA ASP A 118 2.46 18.32 -8.80
C ASP A 118 1.12 17.70 -9.27
N PRO A 119 -0.03 18.32 -8.93
CA PRO A 119 -1.34 17.81 -9.32
C PRO A 119 -1.58 17.85 -10.84
N THR A 120 -0.89 18.70 -11.59
CA THR A 120 -1.08 18.81 -13.05
C THR A 120 -0.31 17.72 -13.80
N ALA A 121 0.99 17.56 -13.52
CA ALA A 121 1.80 16.50 -14.14
C ALA A 121 1.31 15.08 -13.80
N ARG A 122 0.85 14.84 -12.55
CA ARG A 122 0.35 13.51 -12.14
C ARG A 122 -1.05 13.20 -12.69
N ARG A 123 -1.93 14.20 -12.83
CA ARG A 123 -3.26 14.01 -13.43
C ARG A 123 -3.16 13.65 -14.91
N ASP A 124 -2.20 14.25 -15.63
CA ASP A 124 -1.91 13.90 -17.03
C ASP A 124 -1.33 12.48 -17.14
N HIS A 125 -0.46 12.07 -16.20
CA HIS A 125 0.09 10.72 -16.14
C HIS A 125 -0.99 9.64 -15.95
N PHE A 126 -1.93 9.84 -15.02
CA PHE A 126 -3.01 8.85 -14.82
C PHE A 126 -3.98 8.79 -16.01
N GLN A 127 -4.35 9.94 -16.59
CA GLN A 127 -5.19 9.93 -17.79
C GLN A 127 -4.49 9.23 -18.96
N HIS A 128 -3.18 9.40 -19.09
CA HIS A 128 -2.38 8.68 -20.06
C HIS A 128 -2.38 7.17 -19.80
N TYR A 129 -2.14 6.75 -18.55
CA TYR A 129 -2.25 5.34 -18.15
C TYR A 129 -3.63 4.77 -18.50
N TYR A 130 -4.71 5.44 -18.09
CA TYR A 130 -6.06 4.97 -18.33
C TYR A 130 -6.35 4.78 -19.83
N ARG A 131 -6.00 5.78 -20.66
CA ARG A 131 -6.19 5.70 -22.12
C ARG A 131 -5.35 4.61 -22.80
N SER A 132 -4.18 4.30 -22.26
CA SER A 132 -3.26 3.31 -22.85
C SER A 132 -3.50 1.88 -22.34
N ALA A 133 -4.05 1.73 -21.14
CA ALA A 133 -4.26 0.46 -20.47
C ALA A 133 -5.67 -0.11 -20.70
N VAL A 134 -6.71 0.71 -20.72
CA VAL A 134 -8.10 0.25 -20.88
C VAL A 134 -8.34 -0.19 -22.33
N LEU A 135 -8.84 -1.42 -22.49
CA LEU A 135 -9.10 -2.05 -23.79
C LEU A 135 -10.57 -1.95 -24.17
N SER A 136 -11.47 -2.23 -23.23
CA SER A 136 -12.92 -2.14 -23.46
C SER A 136 -13.68 -1.86 -22.18
N THR A 137 -14.87 -1.27 -22.33
CA THR A 137 -15.80 -1.04 -21.23
C THR A 137 -17.21 -1.43 -21.66
N SER A 138 -18.00 -1.93 -20.71
CA SER A 138 -19.41 -2.23 -20.87
C SER A 138 -20.16 -1.74 -19.64
N PHE A 139 -21.12 -0.86 -19.87
CA PHE A 139 -21.94 -0.25 -18.83
C PHE A 139 -23.38 -0.10 -19.34
N PRO A 140 -24.34 -0.91 -18.84
CA PRO A 140 -25.73 -0.79 -19.23
C PRO A 140 -26.30 0.55 -18.74
N GLY A 141 -26.96 1.33 -19.60
CA GLY A 141 -27.47 2.65 -19.24
C GLY A 141 -28.45 2.68 -18.05
N ARG A 142 -29.22 1.59 -17.82
CA ARG A 142 -30.08 1.43 -16.63
C ARG A 142 -29.30 1.26 -15.33
N SER A 143 -28.01 0.92 -15.40
CA SER A 143 -27.16 0.67 -14.23
C SER A 143 -26.73 1.94 -13.48
N ALA A 144 -26.72 3.11 -14.15
CA ALA A 144 -26.34 4.38 -13.52
C ALA A 144 -27.32 4.82 -12.42
N GLU A 145 -28.63 4.74 -12.68
CA GLU A 145 -29.66 5.11 -11.71
C GLU A 145 -29.67 4.14 -10.52
N VAL A 146 -29.42 2.85 -10.79
CA VAL A 146 -29.31 1.81 -9.77
C VAL A 146 -28.12 2.09 -8.85
N LEU A 147 -26.94 2.39 -9.41
CA LEU A 147 -25.75 2.75 -8.62
C LEU A 147 -26.00 3.99 -7.75
N LYS A 148 -26.59 5.05 -8.33
CA LYS A 148 -26.94 6.28 -7.58
C LYS A 148 -27.91 6.01 -6.43
N ARG A 149 -28.86 5.10 -6.61
CA ARG A 149 -29.83 4.74 -5.57
C ARG A 149 -29.24 3.84 -4.49
N MET A 150 -28.34 2.92 -4.85
CA MET A 150 -27.77 1.94 -3.92
C MET A 150 -26.71 2.56 -3.01
N GLY A 151 -25.90 3.50 -3.50
CA GLY A 151 -24.81 4.10 -2.72
C GLY A 151 -23.69 3.12 -2.35
N LYS A 152 -23.74 1.87 -2.82
CA LYS A 152 -22.76 0.81 -2.53
C LYS A 152 -22.12 0.29 -3.80
N LEU A 153 -20.79 0.40 -3.90
CA LEU A 153 -19.99 -0.02 -5.06
C LEU A 153 -18.97 -1.09 -4.68
N ALA A 154 -18.96 -2.22 -5.38
CA ALA A 154 -17.88 -3.18 -5.30
C ALA A 154 -17.06 -3.15 -6.60
N ILE A 155 -15.75 -3.00 -6.50
CA ILE A 155 -14.82 -3.16 -7.62
C ILE A 155 -14.08 -4.48 -7.44
N PHE A 156 -14.46 -5.46 -8.25
CA PHE A 156 -13.85 -6.79 -8.27
C PHE A 156 -12.80 -6.87 -9.37
N CYS A 157 -11.55 -7.06 -8.98
CA CYS A 157 -10.43 -7.21 -9.90
C CYS A 157 -10.06 -8.68 -10.11
N SER A 158 -9.83 -9.04 -11.36
CA SER A 158 -9.43 -10.40 -11.73
C SER A 158 -8.24 -10.42 -12.67
N TYR A 159 -7.45 -11.47 -12.56
CA TYR A 159 -6.39 -11.81 -13.48
C TYR A 159 -6.25 -13.34 -13.54
N PHE A 160 -6.43 -13.89 -14.74
CA PHE A 160 -6.27 -15.31 -15.00
C PHE A 160 -5.92 -15.54 -16.46
N GLU A 161 -5.14 -16.58 -16.72
CA GLU A 161 -4.68 -16.97 -18.06
C GLU A 161 -5.65 -17.96 -18.71
N GLN A 162 -6.95 -17.73 -18.54
CA GLN A 162 -8.03 -18.57 -19.09
C GLN A 162 -9.02 -17.72 -19.87
N PRO A 163 -9.69 -18.24 -20.92
CA PRO A 163 -10.61 -17.46 -21.74
C PRO A 163 -12.00 -17.29 -21.10
N PHE A 164 -12.17 -17.64 -19.81
CA PHE A 164 -13.45 -17.59 -19.10
C PHE A 164 -13.28 -17.38 -17.60
N PHE A 165 -14.29 -16.76 -16.98
CA PHE A 165 -14.40 -16.71 -15.53
C PHE A 165 -14.82 -18.07 -14.96
N SER A 166 -14.01 -18.63 -14.06
CA SER A 166 -14.37 -19.82 -13.29
C SER A 166 -15.57 -19.58 -12.37
N ALA A 167 -16.28 -20.65 -11.99
CA ALA A 167 -17.48 -20.59 -11.17
C ALA A 167 -17.24 -20.02 -9.75
N TYR A 168 -16.02 -20.09 -9.20
CA TYR A 168 -15.71 -19.42 -7.94
C TYR A 168 -15.74 -17.88 -8.06
N HIS A 169 -15.40 -17.32 -9.23
CA HIS A 169 -15.56 -15.89 -9.47
C HIS A 169 -17.04 -15.50 -9.46
N GLU A 170 -17.89 -16.29 -10.12
CA GLU A 170 -19.34 -16.03 -10.13
C GLU A 170 -19.93 -16.14 -8.71
N ARG A 171 -19.46 -17.07 -7.88
CA ARG A 171 -19.86 -17.17 -6.46
C ARG A 171 -19.46 -15.92 -5.67
N MET A 172 -18.24 -15.43 -5.88
CA MET A 172 -17.75 -14.19 -5.26
C MET A 172 -18.65 -13.00 -5.62
N LEU A 173 -18.92 -12.81 -6.91
CA LEU A 173 -19.78 -11.73 -7.38
C LEU A 173 -21.23 -11.88 -6.90
N GLU A 174 -21.78 -13.10 -6.87
CA GLU A 174 -23.10 -13.36 -6.31
C GLU A 174 -23.18 -12.94 -4.83
N SER A 175 -22.15 -13.22 -4.02
CA SER A 175 -22.15 -12.84 -2.61
C SER A 175 -22.02 -11.32 -2.41
N LEU A 176 -21.25 -10.61 -3.25
CA LEU A 176 -21.22 -9.14 -3.26
C LEU A 176 -22.60 -8.55 -3.58
N ARG A 177 -23.31 -9.15 -4.55
CA ARG A 177 -24.66 -8.72 -4.93
C ARG A 177 -25.65 -8.95 -3.79
N LYS A 178 -25.60 -10.10 -3.11
CA LYS A 178 -26.40 -10.38 -1.92
C LYS A 178 -26.11 -9.41 -0.78
N SER A 179 -24.88 -8.93 -0.68
CA SER A 179 -24.46 -7.89 0.26
C SER A 179 -24.93 -6.47 -0.14
N GLY A 180 -25.68 -6.34 -1.24
CA GLY A 180 -26.28 -5.09 -1.67
C GLY A 180 -25.35 -4.16 -2.45
N TYR A 181 -24.28 -4.69 -3.04
CA TYR A 181 -23.34 -3.91 -3.85
C TYR A 181 -23.70 -3.92 -5.33
N TRP A 182 -23.53 -2.77 -5.98
CA TRP A 182 -23.42 -2.67 -7.42
C TRP A 182 -21.99 -3.05 -7.83
N ILE A 183 -21.82 -3.88 -8.85
CA ILE A 183 -20.54 -4.56 -9.10
C ILE A 183 -19.91 -4.08 -10.41
N LEU A 184 -18.75 -3.44 -10.30
CA LEU A 184 -17.82 -3.29 -11.41
C LEU A 184 -16.85 -4.48 -11.40
N CYS A 185 -16.85 -5.30 -12.45
CA CYS A 185 -15.75 -6.24 -12.68
C CYS A 185 -14.68 -5.57 -13.54
N VAL A 186 -13.45 -5.55 -13.05
CA VAL A 186 -12.26 -5.10 -13.78
C VAL A 186 -11.36 -6.31 -14.07
N HIS A 187 -11.17 -6.65 -15.33
CA HIS A 187 -10.33 -7.78 -15.75
C HIS A 187 -9.03 -7.29 -16.38
N SER A 188 -7.90 -7.71 -15.79
CA SER A 188 -6.58 -7.60 -16.40
C SER A 188 -6.41 -8.74 -17.41
N LEU A 189 -6.43 -8.40 -18.69
CA LEU A 189 -6.22 -9.35 -19.78
C LEU A 189 -4.74 -9.71 -19.88
N ALA A 190 -4.44 -11.01 -19.82
CA ALA A 190 -3.13 -11.53 -20.14
C ALA A 190 -2.81 -11.33 -21.64
N GLU A 191 -1.53 -11.15 -21.96
CA GLU A 191 -1.08 -11.04 -23.34
C GLU A 191 -1.49 -12.29 -24.15
N ASP A 192 -1.86 -12.10 -25.40
CA ASP A 192 -2.32 -13.16 -26.33
C ASP A 192 -3.55 -13.97 -25.91
N MET A 193 -4.23 -13.60 -24.82
CA MET A 193 -5.48 -14.23 -24.41
C MET A 193 -6.71 -13.52 -25.02
N PRO A 194 -7.73 -14.27 -25.48
CA PRO A 194 -8.98 -13.67 -25.91
C PRO A 194 -9.71 -13.05 -24.70
N GLN A 195 -10.34 -11.90 -24.91
CA GLN A 195 -11.15 -11.26 -23.88
C GLN A 195 -12.31 -12.18 -23.45
N PRO A 196 -12.42 -12.53 -22.15
CA PRO A 196 -13.55 -13.31 -21.66
C PRO A 196 -14.84 -12.48 -21.70
N ALA A 197 -15.97 -13.17 -21.86
CA ALA A 197 -17.29 -12.57 -21.70
C ALA A 197 -17.44 -12.00 -20.28
N ALA A 198 -18.25 -10.93 -20.15
CA ALA A 198 -18.54 -10.33 -18.85
C ALA A 198 -19.15 -11.38 -17.90
N PRO A 199 -18.74 -11.41 -16.61
CA PRO A 199 -19.36 -12.28 -15.62
C PRO A 199 -20.86 -12.00 -15.53
N ARG A 200 -21.68 -13.04 -15.35
CA ARG A 200 -23.14 -12.89 -15.27
C ARG A 200 -23.55 -12.00 -14.10
N GLN A 201 -22.78 -12.05 -13.03
CA GLN A 201 -23.06 -11.30 -11.82
C GLN A 201 -22.51 -9.87 -11.81
N ALA A 202 -21.85 -9.40 -12.88
CA ALA A 202 -21.34 -8.02 -12.94
C ALA A 202 -22.39 -7.04 -13.46
N ASP A 203 -22.45 -5.83 -12.91
CA ASP A 203 -23.31 -4.75 -13.40
C ASP A 203 -22.59 -3.84 -14.41
N GLY A 204 -21.26 -3.78 -14.32
CA GLY A 204 -20.37 -3.19 -15.32
C GLY A 204 -19.12 -4.04 -15.51
N TYR A 205 -18.49 -3.91 -16.68
CA TYR A 205 -17.30 -4.67 -17.03
C TYR A 205 -16.26 -3.78 -17.69
N LEU A 206 -15.05 -3.77 -17.16
CA LEU A 206 -13.90 -3.06 -17.70
C LEU A 206 -12.79 -4.06 -17.97
N VAL A 207 -12.23 -4.04 -19.17
CA VAL A 207 -11.07 -4.85 -19.55
C VAL A 207 -9.89 -3.94 -19.79
N LYS A 208 -8.74 -4.29 -19.21
CA LYS A 208 -7.49 -3.56 -19.36
C LYS A 208 -6.33 -4.50 -19.61
N LYS A 209 -5.21 -3.97 -20.11
CA LYS A 209 -3.91 -4.65 -20.12
C LYS A 209 -3.47 -4.98 -18.69
N ASN A 210 -2.67 -6.03 -18.54
CA ASN A 210 -2.09 -6.42 -17.26
C ASN A 210 -0.91 -5.51 -16.82
N HIS A 211 -1.17 -4.20 -16.69
CA HIS A 211 -0.23 -3.20 -16.21
C HIS A 211 -0.76 -2.59 -14.90
N GLY A 212 0.11 -2.35 -13.91
CA GLY A 212 -0.23 -1.77 -12.61
C GLY A 212 -0.94 -2.72 -11.62
N TYR A 213 -1.06 -4.00 -11.98
CA TYR A 213 -1.68 -5.06 -11.16
C TYR A 213 -3.05 -4.67 -10.58
N ASP A 214 -3.39 -5.17 -9.39
CA ASP A 214 -4.70 -4.98 -8.75
C ASP A 214 -4.99 -3.52 -8.43
N PHE A 215 -4.01 -2.77 -7.93
CA PHE A 215 -4.18 -1.33 -7.66
C PHE A 215 -4.47 -0.53 -8.93
N GLY A 216 -3.76 -0.82 -10.03
CA GLY A 216 -4.05 -0.23 -11.34
C GLY A 216 -5.48 -0.57 -11.81
N SER A 217 -5.94 -1.78 -11.55
CA SER A 217 -7.31 -2.21 -11.86
C SER A 217 -8.37 -1.49 -11.01
N TRP A 218 -8.16 -1.37 -9.68
CA TRP A 218 -9.08 -0.61 -8.82
C TRP A 218 -9.13 0.86 -9.22
N LEU A 219 -7.97 1.50 -9.48
CA LEU A 219 -7.91 2.89 -9.88
C LEU A 219 -8.56 3.14 -11.24
N ALA A 220 -8.36 2.25 -12.21
CA ALA A 220 -9.08 2.30 -13.48
C ALA A 220 -10.60 2.23 -13.26
N GLY A 221 -11.05 1.34 -12.38
CA GLY A 221 -12.48 1.25 -12.02
C GLY A 221 -13.02 2.49 -11.32
N ILE A 222 -12.27 3.05 -10.37
CA ILE A 222 -12.62 4.30 -9.67
C ILE A 222 -12.72 5.46 -10.66
N HIS A 223 -11.77 5.56 -11.60
CA HIS A 223 -11.81 6.59 -12.64
C HIS A 223 -12.99 6.43 -13.60
N PHE A 224 -13.27 5.19 -14.01
CA PHE A 224 -14.40 4.88 -14.87
C PHE A 224 -15.73 5.32 -14.25
N LEU A 225 -15.85 5.21 -12.92
CA LEU A 225 -17.05 5.57 -12.17
C LEU A 225 -16.93 6.88 -11.39
N GLN A 226 -15.98 7.75 -11.74
CA GLN A 226 -15.66 8.95 -10.96
C GLN A 226 -16.86 9.90 -10.75
N GLU A 227 -17.79 9.95 -11.71
CA GLU A 227 -18.99 10.78 -11.62
C GLU A 227 -19.97 10.31 -10.51
N PHE A 228 -19.87 9.04 -10.09
CA PHE A 228 -20.75 8.44 -9.09
C PHE A 228 -20.15 8.51 -7.68
N LEU A 229 -18.84 8.70 -7.54
CA LEU A 229 -18.14 8.74 -6.24
C LEU A 229 -18.77 9.70 -5.23
N PRO A 230 -19.22 10.92 -5.59
CA PRO A 230 -19.83 11.83 -4.62
C PRO A 230 -21.09 11.28 -3.95
N GLY A 231 -21.79 10.34 -4.59
CA GLY A 231 -23.01 9.71 -4.07
C GLY A 231 -22.80 8.39 -3.33
N LEU A 232 -21.56 7.89 -3.22
CA LEU A 232 -21.29 6.60 -2.58
C LEU A 232 -21.24 6.73 -1.05
N GLU A 233 -21.88 5.79 -0.37
CA GLU A 233 -21.80 5.57 1.06
C GLU A 233 -20.72 4.54 1.40
N HIS A 234 -20.63 3.48 0.59
CA HIS A 234 -19.67 2.40 0.78
C HIS A 234 -19.04 1.99 -0.55
N MET A 235 -17.73 1.74 -0.52
CA MET A 235 -17.00 1.12 -1.61
C MET A 235 -16.18 -0.05 -1.08
N VAL A 236 -16.23 -1.20 -1.74
CA VAL A 236 -15.36 -2.34 -1.46
C VAL A 236 -14.47 -2.64 -2.66
N LEU A 237 -13.17 -2.73 -2.43
CA LEU A 237 -12.17 -3.19 -3.37
C LEU A 237 -11.83 -4.64 -3.03
N ILE A 238 -11.89 -5.53 -4.02
CA ILE A 238 -11.58 -6.94 -3.83
C ILE A 238 -10.87 -7.50 -5.07
N ASN A 239 -9.88 -8.37 -4.85
CA ASN A 239 -9.18 -9.08 -5.93
C ASN A 239 -9.42 -10.59 -5.86
N ASP A 240 -9.04 -11.30 -6.93
CA ASP A 240 -9.23 -12.74 -7.07
C ASP A 240 -8.07 -13.58 -6.47
N SER A 241 -7.18 -12.99 -5.66
CA SER A 241 -6.04 -13.70 -5.05
C SER A 241 -6.44 -14.78 -4.03
N VAL A 242 -7.73 -14.87 -3.72
CA VAL A 242 -8.34 -15.77 -2.76
C VAL A 242 -9.38 -16.68 -3.41
N LEU A 243 -9.58 -17.85 -2.82
CA LEU A 243 -10.70 -18.76 -3.09
C LEU A 243 -11.76 -18.60 -2.01
N GLY A 244 -13.01 -18.68 -2.43
CA GLY A 244 -14.19 -18.40 -1.63
C GLY A 244 -15.17 -17.48 -2.38
N PRO A 245 -16.05 -16.77 -1.66
CA PRO A 245 -16.21 -16.81 -0.21
C PRO A 245 -16.77 -18.18 0.19
N PHE A 246 -16.45 -18.70 1.37
CA PHE A 246 -16.98 -19.99 1.87
C PHE A 246 -18.41 -19.86 2.38
N ASN A 247 -18.67 -18.77 3.09
CA ASN A 247 -19.97 -18.38 3.63
C ASN A 247 -20.45 -17.07 2.98
N ASP A 248 -21.71 -16.70 3.18
CA ASP A 248 -22.25 -15.45 2.65
C ASP A 248 -21.59 -14.22 3.34
N LEU A 249 -21.24 -13.21 2.55
CA LEU A 249 -20.54 -12.01 3.03
C LEU A 249 -21.47 -10.96 3.65
N ALA A 250 -22.79 -11.04 3.50
CA ALA A 250 -23.69 -9.93 3.84
C ALA A 250 -23.64 -9.57 5.32
N GLY A 251 -23.60 -10.56 6.21
CA GLY A 251 -23.48 -10.32 7.66
C GLY A 251 -22.12 -9.72 8.03
N LEU A 252 -21.04 -10.26 7.46
CA LEU A 252 -19.68 -9.79 7.70
C LEU A 252 -19.49 -8.34 7.23
N PHE A 253 -19.90 -8.05 5.98
CA PHE A 253 -19.79 -6.71 5.41
C PHE A 253 -20.72 -5.74 6.12
N GLY A 254 -21.95 -6.15 6.45
CA GLY A 254 -22.88 -5.34 7.24
C GLY A 254 -22.32 -4.91 8.59
N ASN A 255 -21.62 -5.81 9.29
CA ASN A 255 -20.92 -5.47 10.54
C ASN A 255 -19.82 -4.42 10.31
N MET A 256 -18.99 -4.60 9.28
CA MET A 256 -17.92 -3.65 8.96
C MET A 256 -18.43 -2.30 8.47
N GLU A 257 -19.56 -2.28 7.76
CA GLU A 257 -20.25 -1.07 7.33
C GLU A 257 -20.82 -0.30 8.53
N ALA A 258 -21.36 -1.00 9.53
CA ALA A 258 -21.92 -0.41 10.75
C ALA A 258 -20.87 0.06 11.78
N ASP A 259 -19.64 -0.47 11.70
CA ASP A 259 -18.52 -0.07 12.57
C ASP A 259 -18.24 1.45 12.51
N PRO A 260 -17.84 2.15 13.58
CA PRO A 260 -17.54 3.57 13.52
C PRO A 260 -16.28 3.95 12.70
N ALA A 261 -15.43 2.99 12.34
CA ALA A 261 -14.24 3.22 11.54
C ALA A 261 -14.54 3.74 10.13
N ASP A 262 -13.59 4.49 9.55
CA ASP A 262 -13.72 5.13 8.24
C ASP A 262 -13.39 4.18 7.08
N PHE A 263 -12.52 3.20 7.32
CA PHE A 263 -12.16 2.14 6.39
C PHE A 263 -11.88 0.83 7.12
N TRP A 264 -11.93 -0.27 6.39
CA TRP A 264 -11.75 -1.58 6.95
C TRP A 264 -11.09 -2.57 6.00
N GLY A 265 -10.55 -3.64 6.57
CA GLY A 265 -10.08 -4.82 5.86
C GLY A 265 -10.57 -6.08 6.56
N LEU A 266 -10.40 -7.23 5.92
CA LEU A 266 -10.79 -8.48 6.57
C LEU A 266 -9.81 -8.91 7.66
N ILE A 267 -8.52 -8.62 7.47
CA ILE A 267 -7.48 -8.98 8.43
C ILE A 267 -6.32 -7.98 8.35
N ASP A 268 -5.74 -7.64 9.50
CA ASP A 268 -4.54 -6.83 9.62
C ASP A 268 -3.27 -7.70 9.66
N SER A 269 -2.15 -7.10 9.32
CA SER A 269 -0.86 -7.77 9.23
C SER A 269 0.24 -6.86 9.78
N PHE A 270 1.19 -7.49 10.47
CA PHE A 270 2.37 -6.86 11.03
C PHE A 270 3.66 -7.33 10.33
N GLN A 271 3.57 -8.16 9.28
CA GLN A 271 4.71 -8.82 8.62
C GLN A 271 5.83 -7.85 8.18
N THR A 272 5.47 -6.59 7.89
CA THR A 272 6.41 -5.53 7.54
C THR A 272 6.17 -4.31 8.44
N ASN A 273 5.08 -3.60 8.21
CA ASN A 273 4.49 -2.58 9.09
C ASN A 273 3.01 -2.93 9.28
N TYR A 274 2.35 -2.31 10.26
CA TYR A 274 0.90 -2.44 10.40
C TYR A 274 0.17 -2.02 9.12
N HIS A 275 -0.60 -2.94 8.54
CA HIS A 275 -1.47 -2.68 7.40
C HIS A 275 -2.66 -3.65 7.36
N LEU A 276 -3.74 -3.22 6.70
CA LEU A 276 -4.83 -4.10 6.30
C LEU A 276 -4.44 -4.83 5.01
N GLN A 277 -4.66 -6.15 4.95
CA GLN A 277 -4.34 -6.91 3.75
C GLN A 277 -5.27 -6.55 2.59
N SER A 278 -4.68 -6.30 1.42
CA SER A 278 -5.34 -5.56 0.34
C SER A 278 -6.37 -6.35 -0.48
N PHE A 279 -6.43 -7.67 -0.32
CA PHE A 279 -7.35 -8.51 -1.13
C PHE A 279 -8.84 -8.23 -0.86
N CYS A 280 -9.16 -7.56 0.25
CA CYS A 280 -10.48 -7.03 0.53
C CYS A 280 -10.37 -5.79 1.42
N LEU A 281 -10.69 -4.62 0.87
CA LEU A 281 -10.67 -3.33 1.57
C LEU A 281 -12.00 -2.62 1.37
N GLY A 282 -12.58 -2.09 2.45
CA GLY A 282 -13.79 -1.27 2.42
C GLY A 282 -13.51 0.17 2.83
N PHE A 283 -14.17 1.11 2.16
CA PHE A 283 -14.07 2.54 2.40
C PHE A 283 -15.45 3.13 2.57
N LYS A 284 -15.59 4.05 3.53
CA LYS A 284 -16.85 4.74 3.79
C LYS A 284 -16.84 6.15 3.24
N LYS A 285 -18.04 6.72 3.14
CA LYS A 285 -18.34 8.07 2.65
C LYS A 285 -17.31 9.14 3.02
N ARG A 286 -16.86 9.18 4.28
CA ARG A 286 -15.90 10.21 4.74
C ARG A 286 -14.58 10.16 3.97
N ILE A 287 -14.07 8.98 3.66
CA ILE A 287 -12.87 8.82 2.82
C ILE A 287 -13.21 9.09 1.37
N LEU A 288 -14.30 8.49 0.85
CA LEU A 288 -14.69 8.61 -0.56
C LEU A 288 -14.91 10.06 -1.01
N GLN A 289 -15.34 10.93 -0.09
CA GLN A 289 -15.58 12.35 -0.32
C GLN A 289 -14.41 13.24 0.14
N SER A 290 -13.30 12.66 0.60
CA SER A 290 -12.12 13.41 1.05
C SER A 290 -11.25 13.89 -0.12
N SER A 291 -10.57 15.02 0.08
CA SER A 291 -9.51 15.47 -0.82
C SER A 291 -8.38 14.44 -0.89
N PHE A 292 -8.04 13.79 0.24
CA PHE A 292 -7.04 12.73 0.29
C PHE A 292 -7.33 11.61 -0.71
N PHE A 293 -8.55 11.09 -0.75
CA PHE A 293 -8.91 9.99 -1.66
C PHE A 293 -8.78 10.41 -3.13
N THR A 294 -9.21 11.63 -3.45
CA THR A 294 -9.04 12.23 -4.78
C THR A 294 -7.55 12.32 -5.14
N SER A 295 -6.72 12.86 -4.24
CA SER A 295 -5.28 13.00 -4.42
C SER A 295 -4.59 11.65 -4.57
N PHE A 296 -4.90 10.68 -3.70
CA PHE A 296 -4.37 9.32 -3.74
C PHE A 296 -4.63 8.65 -5.09
N CYS A 297 -5.86 8.73 -5.61
CA CYS A 297 -6.20 8.15 -6.90
C CYS A 297 -5.43 8.80 -8.06
N SER A 298 -5.15 10.11 -7.95
CA SER A 298 -4.39 10.84 -8.97
C SER A 298 -2.87 10.68 -8.86
N SER A 299 -2.35 10.26 -7.69
CA SER A 299 -0.91 10.27 -7.39
C SER A 299 -0.22 8.91 -7.49
N PHE A 300 -0.97 7.84 -7.77
CA PHE A 300 -0.45 6.46 -7.77
C PHE A 300 0.52 6.22 -8.93
N SER A 301 1.68 5.60 -8.65
CA SER A 301 2.65 5.22 -9.69
C SER A 301 2.22 3.90 -10.32
N PHE A 302 1.85 3.92 -11.59
CA PHE A 302 1.53 2.72 -12.37
C PHE A 302 2.82 2.04 -12.83
N SER A 303 3.58 1.50 -11.88
CA SER A 303 4.82 0.75 -12.15
C SER A 303 4.51 -0.66 -12.64
N ASP A 304 5.32 -1.18 -13.56
CA ASP A 304 5.36 -2.60 -13.94
C ASP A 304 6.02 -3.48 -12.86
N ASP A 305 6.72 -2.87 -11.89
CA ASP A 305 7.33 -3.60 -10.77
C ASP A 305 6.29 -3.89 -9.68
N LYS A 306 5.99 -5.19 -9.51
CA LYS A 306 5.04 -5.68 -8.50
C LYS A 306 5.44 -5.29 -7.07
N GLY A 307 6.73 -5.24 -6.75
CA GLY A 307 7.23 -4.83 -5.45
C GLY A 307 6.94 -3.36 -5.15
N VAL A 308 7.12 -2.49 -6.14
CA VAL A 308 6.78 -1.06 -6.05
C VAL A 308 5.27 -0.87 -5.85
N VAL A 309 4.44 -1.61 -6.59
CA VAL A 309 2.98 -1.54 -6.45
C VAL A 309 2.50 -2.04 -5.08
N ILE A 310 3.09 -3.11 -4.54
CA ILE A 310 2.76 -3.61 -3.19
C ILE A 310 3.20 -2.60 -2.13
N GLN A 311 4.39 -2.01 -2.28
CA GLN A 311 4.93 -1.05 -1.33
C GLN A 311 4.15 0.27 -1.32
N GLU A 312 3.82 0.83 -2.48
CA GLU A 312 3.05 2.07 -2.62
C GLU A 312 1.54 1.86 -2.37
N GLY A 313 1.03 0.67 -2.65
CA GLY A 313 -0.34 0.27 -2.43
C GLY A 313 -0.57 -0.31 -1.04
N GLU A 314 -0.47 -1.64 -0.90
CA GLU A 314 -0.86 -2.39 0.31
C GLU A 314 -0.14 -1.91 1.58
N LEU A 315 1.17 -1.65 1.51
CA LEU A 315 1.97 -1.27 2.68
C LEU A 315 1.83 0.21 3.06
N SER A 316 1.54 1.09 2.08
CA SER A 316 1.47 2.53 2.33
C SER A 316 0.05 3.05 2.53
N LEU A 317 -0.98 2.40 1.96
CA LEU A 317 -2.35 2.92 1.99
C LEU A 317 -2.90 3.05 3.41
N THR A 318 -2.82 1.99 4.22
CA THR A 318 -3.28 2.02 5.61
C THR A 318 -2.56 3.10 6.40
N ARG A 319 -1.23 3.19 6.24
CA ARG A 319 -0.40 4.22 6.88
C ARG A 319 -0.81 5.63 6.46
N LYS A 320 -0.92 5.90 5.15
CA LYS A 320 -1.30 7.22 4.63
C LYS A 320 -2.69 7.65 5.12
N LEU A 321 -3.66 6.73 5.14
CA LEU A 321 -5.00 7.01 5.68
C LEU A 321 -4.97 7.33 7.18
N THR A 322 -4.28 6.53 7.98
CA THR A 322 -4.16 6.76 9.43
C THR A 322 -3.46 8.08 9.76
N GLN A 323 -2.42 8.46 9.00
CA GLN A 323 -1.74 9.75 9.13
C GLN A 323 -2.65 10.95 8.84
N GLN A 324 -3.68 10.77 8.02
CA GLN A 324 -4.72 11.78 7.77
C GLN A 324 -5.84 11.78 8.83
N GLY A 325 -5.72 10.95 9.87
CA GLY A 325 -6.70 10.85 10.95
C GLY A 325 -7.94 10.00 10.62
N PHE A 326 -7.88 9.15 9.58
CA PHE A 326 -8.91 8.15 9.33
C PHE A 326 -8.69 6.90 10.20
N LEU A 327 -9.78 6.34 10.72
CA LEU A 327 -9.74 5.20 11.62
C LEU A 327 -9.87 3.88 10.84
N PRO A 328 -8.92 2.93 10.97
CA PRO A 328 -9.04 1.58 10.42
C PRO A 328 -9.85 0.66 11.35
N ALA A 329 -10.56 -0.29 10.76
CA ALA A 329 -11.08 -1.48 11.43
C ALA A 329 -10.65 -2.76 10.71
N THR A 330 -10.68 -3.88 11.43
CA THR A 330 -10.45 -5.20 10.85
C THR A 330 -11.53 -6.16 11.35
N ALA A 331 -12.03 -7.02 10.46
CA ALA A 331 -13.01 -8.03 10.82
C ALA A 331 -12.39 -9.14 11.69
N PHE A 332 -11.12 -9.48 11.42
CA PHE A 332 -10.34 -10.46 12.14
C PHE A 332 -9.02 -9.79 12.56
N LYS A 333 -8.75 -9.71 13.86
CA LYS A 333 -7.50 -9.13 14.37
C LYS A 333 -6.40 -10.18 14.38
N TYR A 334 -5.21 -9.81 13.92
CA TYR A 334 -4.01 -10.64 13.91
C TYR A 334 -3.77 -11.28 15.28
N GLU A 335 -3.80 -10.48 16.35
CA GLU A 335 -3.50 -10.92 17.71
C GLU A 335 -4.50 -11.97 18.22
N ASP A 336 -5.80 -11.78 17.92
CA ASP A 336 -6.86 -12.71 18.32
C ASP A 336 -6.69 -14.05 17.59
N VAL A 337 -6.43 -13.98 16.28
CA VAL A 337 -6.24 -15.16 15.43
C VAL A 337 -4.95 -15.91 15.81
N ALA A 338 -3.86 -15.19 16.04
CA ALA A 338 -2.58 -15.76 16.46
C ALA A 338 -2.71 -16.45 17.83
N SER A 339 -3.40 -15.81 18.78
CA SER A 339 -3.64 -16.38 20.11
C SER A 339 -4.46 -17.66 20.06
N HIS A 340 -5.52 -17.67 19.23
CA HIS A 340 -6.33 -18.88 18.99
C HIS A 340 -5.48 -19.99 18.36
N TRP A 341 -4.68 -19.66 17.34
CA TRP A 341 -3.82 -20.61 16.63
C TRP A 341 -2.77 -21.24 17.55
N VAL A 342 -2.07 -20.43 18.36
CA VAL A 342 -1.07 -20.92 19.33
C VAL A 342 -1.73 -21.84 20.34
N LYS A 343 -2.86 -21.43 20.93
CA LYS A 343 -3.60 -22.23 21.92
C LYS A 343 -4.01 -23.60 21.35
N LYS A 344 -4.57 -23.60 20.14
CA LYS A 344 -4.98 -24.81 19.43
C LYS A 344 -3.79 -25.76 19.23
N TRP A 345 -2.75 -25.30 18.53
CA TRP A 345 -1.64 -26.16 18.13
C TRP A 345 -0.74 -26.56 19.30
N ARG A 346 -0.55 -25.71 20.33
CA ARG A 346 0.06 -26.13 21.61
C ARG A 346 -0.73 -27.29 22.20
N GLY A 347 -2.05 -27.16 22.34
CA GLY A 347 -2.92 -28.20 22.90
C GLY A 347 -2.82 -29.53 22.15
N GLU A 348 -2.92 -29.50 20.83
CA GLU A 348 -2.83 -30.69 19.98
C GLU A 348 -1.46 -31.38 20.06
N LEU A 349 -0.38 -30.59 20.19
CA LEU A 349 0.97 -31.12 20.27
C LEU A 349 1.32 -31.65 21.67
N HIS A 350 0.81 -31.06 22.75
CA HIS A 350 1.02 -31.57 24.11
C HIS A 350 0.34 -32.93 24.35
N GLY A 351 -0.77 -33.21 23.66
CA GLY A 351 -1.53 -34.46 23.79
C GLY A 351 -0.85 -35.71 23.17
N LYS A 352 0.21 -35.55 22.37
CA LYS A 352 0.92 -36.65 21.71
C LYS A 352 2.36 -36.74 22.24
N LYS A 353 2.64 -37.69 23.14
CA LYS A 353 4.03 -37.99 23.54
C LYS A 353 4.79 -38.48 22.30
N PRO A 354 5.93 -37.87 21.92
CA PRO A 354 6.74 -38.37 20.82
C PRO A 354 7.28 -39.75 21.19
N ASP A 355 7.09 -40.72 20.30
CA ASP A 355 7.77 -42.00 20.41
C ASP A 355 9.28 -41.77 20.22
N ARG A 356 10.06 -42.04 21.28
CA ARG A 356 11.51 -41.81 21.28
C ARG A 356 12.27 -42.73 20.31
N ASN A 357 11.62 -43.80 19.84
CA ASN A 357 12.20 -44.76 18.91
C ASN A 357 11.76 -44.54 17.46
N ALA A 358 10.87 -43.58 17.20
CA ALA A 358 10.41 -43.24 15.85
C ALA A 358 11.35 -42.21 15.18
N ALA A 359 11.34 -42.19 13.84
CA ALA A 359 11.98 -41.12 13.08
C ALA A 359 11.41 -39.74 13.49
N PRO A 360 12.21 -38.66 13.41
CA PRO A 360 11.75 -37.32 13.78
C PRO A 360 10.48 -36.93 13.02
N ASP A 361 9.43 -36.58 13.76
CA ASP A 361 8.20 -36.04 13.18
C ASP A 361 8.46 -34.61 12.69
N LEU A 362 8.91 -34.50 11.43
CA LEU A 362 9.26 -33.23 10.79
C LEU A 362 8.07 -32.26 10.77
N ALA A 363 6.84 -32.76 10.63
CA ALA A 363 5.63 -31.94 10.66
C ALA A 363 5.41 -31.34 12.05
N ARG A 364 5.54 -32.15 13.10
CA ARG A 364 5.50 -31.68 14.49
C ARG A 364 6.60 -30.65 14.78
N SER A 365 7.84 -30.94 14.42
CA SER A 365 8.97 -30.02 14.64
C SER A 365 8.77 -28.69 13.92
N ARG A 366 8.23 -28.72 12.69
CA ARG A 366 7.91 -27.50 11.94
C ARG A 366 6.82 -26.67 12.63
N LEU A 367 5.75 -27.30 13.10
CA LEU A 367 4.68 -26.59 13.84
C LEU A 367 5.19 -26.00 15.15
N LEU A 368 6.01 -26.74 15.91
CA LEU A 368 6.62 -26.22 17.15
C LEU A 368 7.49 -24.99 16.89
N ALA A 369 8.35 -25.03 15.86
CA ALA A 369 9.16 -23.88 15.48
C ALA A 369 8.29 -22.66 15.11
N LEU A 370 7.21 -22.86 14.33
CA LEU A 370 6.29 -21.78 13.98
C LEU A 370 5.54 -21.21 15.20
N ILE A 371 5.20 -22.05 16.19
CA ILE A 371 4.61 -21.59 17.46
C ILE A 371 5.60 -20.73 18.23
N GLU A 372 6.85 -21.18 18.35
CA GLU A 372 7.90 -20.44 19.05
C GLU A 372 8.16 -19.09 18.38
N ASP A 373 8.17 -19.03 17.04
CA ASP A 373 8.32 -17.76 16.30
C ASP A 373 7.16 -16.78 16.60
N VAL A 374 5.91 -17.27 16.64
CA VAL A 374 4.73 -16.44 16.94
C VAL A 374 4.75 -15.94 18.39
N GLU A 375 5.08 -16.81 19.35
CA GLU A 375 5.21 -16.44 20.77
C GLU A 375 6.37 -15.48 21.03
N ALA A 376 7.44 -15.56 20.23
CA ALA A 376 8.54 -14.60 20.24
C ALA A 376 8.18 -13.24 19.59
N GLY A 377 6.94 -13.10 19.08
CA GLY A 377 6.47 -11.87 18.47
C GLY A 377 7.00 -11.64 17.05
N ILE A 378 7.51 -12.68 16.37
CA ILE A 378 7.95 -12.57 14.98
C ILE A 378 6.70 -12.42 14.10
N PRO A 379 6.53 -11.30 13.38
CA PRO A 379 5.32 -11.08 12.60
C PRO A 379 5.23 -12.03 11.40
N MET A 380 4.08 -12.72 11.26
CA MET A 380 3.82 -13.69 10.20
C MET A 380 2.80 -13.16 9.20
N ASN A 381 2.73 -13.76 8.01
CA ASN A 381 1.58 -13.54 7.14
C ASN A 381 0.37 -14.27 7.73
N PRO A 382 -0.67 -13.56 8.22
CA PRO A 382 -1.74 -14.20 8.98
C PRO A 382 -2.62 -15.12 8.12
N THR A 383 -2.89 -14.75 6.86
CA THR A 383 -3.67 -15.59 5.93
C THR A 383 -2.91 -16.79 5.38
N HIS A 384 -1.60 -16.85 5.60
CA HIS A 384 -0.83 -18.06 5.32
C HIS A 384 -0.72 -18.93 6.56
N LEU A 385 -0.13 -18.43 7.65
CA LEU A 385 0.16 -19.27 8.83
C LEU A 385 -1.11 -19.71 9.55
N PHE A 386 -2.03 -18.78 9.79
CA PHE A 386 -3.21 -19.02 10.62
C PHE A 386 -4.44 -19.42 9.81
N TRP A 387 -4.26 -19.91 8.58
CA TRP A 387 -5.34 -20.20 7.64
C TRP A 387 -6.43 -21.09 8.24
N ASP A 388 -6.07 -22.12 9.02
CA ASP A 388 -7.01 -23.07 9.59
C ASP A 388 -7.84 -22.44 10.72
N SER A 389 -7.16 -21.70 11.60
CA SER A 389 -7.80 -20.91 12.65
C SER A 389 -8.73 -19.85 12.07
N LEU A 390 -8.36 -19.24 10.94
CA LEU A 390 -9.21 -18.30 10.23
C LEU A 390 -10.50 -18.98 9.75
N ILE A 391 -10.42 -20.15 9.12
CA ILE A 391 -11.63 -20.90 8.70
C ILE A 391 -12.53 -21.23 9.90
N GLU A 392 -11.95 -21.70 11.01
CA GLU A 392 -12.69 -22.01 12.25
C GLU A 392 -13.41 -20.79 12.82
N LEU A 393 -12.79 -19.61 12.72
CA LEU A 393 -13.37 -18.34 13.17
C LEU A 393 -14.37 -17.74 12.18
N GLY A 394 -14.62 -18.40 11.04
CA GLY A 394 -15.58 -17.96 10.03
C GLY A 394 -15.00 -17.01 8.98
N PHE A 395 -13.69 -16.93 8.85
CA PHE A 395 -13.04 -16.16 7.79
C PHE A 395 -13.43 -16.74 6.41
N PRO A 396 -13.89 -15.91 5.47
CA PRO A 396 -14.57 -16.41 4.28
C PRO A 396 -13.65 -16.93 3.18
N PHE A 397 -12.32 -16.85 3.32
CA PHE A 397 -11.40 -17.03 2.21
C PHE A 397 -10.19 -17.91 2.54
N ILE A 398 -9.56 -18.47 1.52
CA ILE A 398 -8.20 -19.02 1.59
C ILE A 398 -7.37 -18.48 0.43
N LYS A 399 -6.10 -18.17 0.67
CA LYS A 399 -5.22 -17.63 -0.38
C LYS A 399 -4.92 -18.71 -1.43
N ARG A 400 -5.03 -18.36 -2.72
CA ARG A 400 -4.65 -19.26 -3.84
C ARG A 400 -3.20 -19.72 -3.70
N GLU A 401 -2.30 -18.79 -3.41
CA GLU A 401 -0.87 -19.07 -3.25
C GLU A 401 -0.59 -20.05 -2.10
N LEU A 402 -1.33 -19.94 -1.00
CA LEU A 402 -1.21 -20.88 0.11
C LEU A 402 -1.53 -22.31 -0.34
N LEU A 403 -2.69 -22.51 -0.98
CA LEU A 403 -3.13 -23.84 -1.41
C LEU A 403 -2.27 -24.45 -2.52
N PHE A 404 -1.79 -23.63 -3.46
CA PHE A 404 -1.10 -24.12 -4.65
C PHE A 404 0.43 -24.11 -4.56
N LYS A 405 1.01 -23.32 -3.65
CA LYS A 405 2.47 -23.24 -3.48
C LYS A 405 2.96 -23.62 -2.09
N ASN A 406 2.13 -23.46 -1.06
CA ASN A 406 2.53 -23.66 0.34
C ASN A 406 3.86 -22.95 0.70
N PRO A 407 3.94 -21.61 0.57
CA PRO A 407 5.21 -20.88 0.68
C PRO A 407 5.87 -21.00 2.06
N MET A 408 5.08 -21.27 3.10
CA MET A 408 5.55 -21.44 4.48
C MET A 408 5.87 -22.90 4.85
N ASN A 409 5.70 -23.84 3.91
CA ASN A 409 5.86 -25.27 4.13
C ASN A 409 5.05 -25.76 5.35
N LEU A 410 3.78 -25.40 5.39
CA LEU A 410 2.85 -25.77 6.45
C LEU A 410 2.48 -27.26 6.32
N PRO A 411 2.59 -28.05 7.40
CA PRO A 411 2.30 -29.48 7.34
C PRO A 411 0.81 -29.80 7.39
N ASN A 412 -0.04 -28.86 7.78
CA ASN A 412 -1.47 -29.07 8.03
C ASN A 412 -2.38 -28.79 6.81
N LEU A 413 -1.86 -28.35 5.66
CA LEU A 413 -2.70 -27.97 4.50
C LEU A 413 -3.54 -29.11 3.92
N HIS A 414 -3.12 -30.37 4.09
CA HIS A 414 -3.91 -31.54 3.74
C HIS A 414 -5.29 -31.60 4.46
N LEU A 415 -5.48 -30.80 5.52
CA LEU A 415 -6.75 -30.67 6.22
C LEU A 415 -7.72 -29.67 5.56
N ALA A 416 -7.28 -28.88 4.57
CA ALA A 416 -8.04 -27.75 4.05
C ALA A 416 -9.43 -28.15 3.54
N LYS A 417 -9.54 -29.20 2.72
CA LYS A 417 -10.84 -29.70 2.22
C LYS A 417 -11.79 -30.05 3.36
N ARG A 418 -11.29 -30.84 4.32
CA ARG A 418 -12.08 -31.28 5.48
C ARG A 418 -12.55 -30.09 6.31
N LEU A 419 -11.66 -29.13 6.55
CA LEU A 419 -11.95 -27.98 7.41
C LEU A 419 -12.95 -27.02 6.76
N ILE A 420 -12.81 -26.76 5.45
CA ILE A 420 -13.76 -25.94 4.70
C ILE A 420 -15.14 -26.60 4.70
N ALA A 421 -15.21 -27.91 4.45
CA ALA A 421 -16.47 -28.65 4.45
C ALA A 421 -17.16 -28.70 5.83
N SER A 422 -16.39 -28.67 6.94
CA SER A 422 -16.97 -28.67 8.28
C SER A 422 -17.45 -27.30 8.76
N HIS A 423 -17.10 -26.21 8.06
CA HIS A 423 -17.41 -24.83 8.45
C HIS A 423 -18.17 -24.04 7.36
N SER A 424 -18.57 -24.68 6.27
CA SER A 424 -19.32 -24.04 5.19
C SER A 424 -20.04 -25.05 4.29
N ASP A 425 -21.07 -24.57 3.59
CA ASP A 425 -21.73 -25.30 2.49
C ASP A 425 -21.04 -25.01 1.14
N TYR A 426 -19.73 -24.75 1.15
CA TYR A 426 -18.98 -24.43 -0.07
C TYR A 426 -18.78 -25.68 -0.93
N ASP A 427 -19.12 -25.58 -2.21
CA ASP A 427 -18.85 -26.65 -3.18
C ASP A 427 -17.34 -26.76 -3.45
N LEU A 428 -16.71 -27.77 -2.82
CA LEU A 428 -15.28 -28.04 -2.96
C LEU A 428 -14.86 -28.33 -4.42
N ALA A 429 -15.77 -28.75 -5.30
CA ALA A 429 -15.47 -28.95 -6.71
C ALA A 429 -15.02 -27.65 -7.39
N LEU A 430 -15.42 -26.49 -6.87
CA LEU A 430 -14.95 -25.18 -7.35
C LEU A 430 -13.46 -24.96 -7.10
N ILE A 431 -12.94 -25.43 -5.96
CA ILE A 431 -11.49 -25.37 -5.65
C ILE A 431 -10.73 -26.35 -6.54
N GLU A 432 -11.25 -27.56 -6.71
CA GLU A 432 -10.64 -28.59 -7.57
C GLU A 432 -10.64 -28.20 -9.05
N HIS A 433 -11.68 -27.48 -9.49
CA HIS A 433 -11.70 -26.92 -10.84
C HIS A 433 -10.65 -25.82 -10.95
N ALA A 434 -10.61 -24.87 -10.01
CA ALA A 434 -9.63 -23.79 -10.00
C ALA A 434 -8.18 -24.33 -10.02
N SER A 435 -7.88 -25.39 -9.26
CA SER A 435 -6.53 -25.96 -9.19
C SER A 435 -6.00 -26.50 -10.53
N ARG A 436 -6.88 -26.83 -11.48
CA ARG A 436 -6.46 -27.32 -12.82
C ARG A 436 -5.79 -26.23 -13.66
N PHE A 437 -5.98 -24.96 -13.31
CA PHE A 437 -5.52 -23.81 -14.08
C PHE A 437 -4.36 -23.06 -13.43
N PHE A 438 -3.86 -23.52 -12.28
CA PHE A 438 -2.68 -22.96 -11.60
C PHE A 438 -1.53 -23.97 -11.64
N PRO A 439 -0.64 -23.88 -12.64
CA PRO A 439 0.43 -24.87 -12.83
C PRO A 439 1.56 -24.65 -11.80
N VAL A 440 1.42 -25.24 -10.61
CA VAL A 440 2.55 -25.55 -9.72
C VAL A 440 2.35 -26.98 -9.17
N SER A 441 3.45 -27.72 -9.08
CA SER A 441 3.58 -29.18 -9.16
C SER A 441 3.05 -30.04 -8.01
N ARG A 442 2.32 -29.49 -7.03
CA ARG A 442 1.63 -30.28 -5.99
C ARG A 442 0.37 -29.57 -5.52
N ILE A 443 -0.77 -30.22 -5.69
CA ILE A 443 -2.00 -29.88 -4.97
C ILE A 443 -1.84 -30.41 -3.54
N TYR A 444 -1.83 -29.51 -2.54
CA TYR A 444 -1.82 -29.90 -1.12
C TYR A 444 -3.25 -30.08 -0.59
N LEU A 445 -4.08 -30.86 -1.30
CA LEU A 445 -5.47 -31.15 -0.93
C LEU A 445 -5.70 -32.60 -0.57
#